data_AF-A0A2S7VKH9-F1
#
_entry.id   AF-A0A2S7VKH9-F1
#
_cell.length_a   1.000
_cell.length_b   1.000
_cell.length_c   1.000
_cell.angle_alpha   90.00
_cell.angle_beta   90.00
_cell.angle_gamma   90.00
#
_symmetry.space_group_name_H-M   'P 1'
#
loop_
_entity.id
_entity.type
_entity.pdbx_description
1 polymer ?
#
loop_
_entity_poly.entity_id
_entity_poly.type
_entity_poly.pdbx_seq_one_letter_code
_entity_poly.pdbx_strand_id
1 'polypeptide(L)'
;MLFKLHPVVTVPFIYFLIVSRLFYRYALGTVWGVFVLSLLLYFNSEAILGTTPISFQDLFVYLMLASETTKAAVLSSLITIIGFIVAYATASANWKDQMRANLKVQASSDCIGFYSEASRNVSTCVIYARALVSAVEKIRSGCTKEEAEFLVYYQRSNLDKFLLARESMIASSINCHTFLSKYDTILFSTPGAKENVELANEALSKLVNDLWFNVPYKVAPDTDQIGTFLAQVDVIKCKKFLSTANEYEQALAFHSGATSGVLLDQIVGASWATTKTQLKNYRSVWHEMNILYRRHKG
;
A
#
# COMPACT_ATOMS: atom_id res chain seq x y z
N MET A 1 -22.54 8.62 -23.35
CA MET A 1 -23.81 9.36 -23.16
C MET A 1 -24.14 9.64 -21.69
N LEU A 2 -23.81 8.78 -20.73
CA LEU A 2 -24.11 8.98 -19.28
C LEU A 2 -23.40 10.19 -18.62
N PHE A 3 -22.26 10.65 -19.13
CA PHE A 3 -21.50 11.78 -18.55
C PHE A 3 -22.11 13.17 -18.76
N LYS A 4 -23.26 13.30 -19.43
CA LYS A 4 -23.97 14.58 -19.65
C LYS A 4 -25.09 14.83 -18.63
N LEU A 5 -25.36 13.91 -17.73
CA LEU A 5 -26.43 14.00 -16.74
C LEU A 5 -25.89 14.53 -15.40
N HIS A 6 -26.70 15.34 -14.72
CA HIS A 6 -26.38 15.99 -13.45
C HIS A 6 -25.94 14.95 -12.38
N PRO A 7 -24.86 15.21 -11.59
CA PRO A 7 -24.26 14.25 -10.65
C PRO A 7 -25.24 13.57 -9.70
N VAL A 8 -26.32 14.27 -9.33
CA VAL A 8 -27.39 13.79 -8.44
C VAL A 8 -28.16 12.60 -9.03
N VAL A 9 -28.22 12.45 -10.35
CA VAL A 9 -28.91 11.34 -11.03
C VAL A 9 -27.91 10.27 -11.49
N THR A 10 -26.73 10.68 -11.94
CA THR A 10 -25.70 9.77 -12.43
C THR A 10 -25.09 8.92 -11.33
N VAL A 11 -24.81 9.50 -10.16
CA VAL A 11 -24.18 8.76 -9.04
C VAL A 11 -25.08 7.65 -8.50
N PRO A 12 -26.38 7.88 -8.16
CA PRO A 12 -27.27 6.80 -7.71
C PRO A 12 -27.49 5.73 -8.77
N PHE A 13 -27.60 6.12 -10.04
CA PHE A 13 -27.80 5.18 -11.15
C PHE A 13 -26.58 4.26 -11.35
N ILE A 14 -25.36 4.82 -11.31
CA ILE A 14 -24.12 4.04 -11.37
C ILE A 14 -24.02 3.11 -10.16
N TYR A 15 -24.33 3.60 -8.96
CA TYR A 15 -24.35 2.77 -7.75
C TYR A 15 -25.37 1.63 -7.88
N PHE A 16 -26.58 1.92 -8.35
CA PHE A 16 -27.60 0.91 -8.60
C PHE A 16 -27.09 -0.16 -9.58
N LEU A 17 -26.51 0.23 -10.71
CA LEU A 17 -25.93 -0.73 -11.66
C LEU A 17 -24.81 -1.59 -11.07
N ILE A 18 -23.92 -0.99 -10.27
CA ILE A 18 -22.84 -1.70 -9.59
C ILE A 18 -23.41 -2.70 -8.57
N VAL A 19 -24.38 -2.28 -7.76
CA VAL A 19 -25.04 -3.12 -6.76
C VAL A 19 -25.83 -4.25 -7.42
N SER A 20 -26.61 -3.97 -8.48
CA SER A 20 -27.34 -5.00 -9.24
C SER A 20 -26.39 -6.01 -9.88
N ARG A 21 -25.25 -5.55 -10.43
CA ARG A 21 -24.23 -6.45 -10.99
C ARG A 21 -23.57 -7.31 -9.92
N LEU A 22 -23.25 -6.74 -8.76
CA LEU A 22 -22.71 -7.48 -7.61
C LEU A 22 -23.72 -8.53 -7.14
N PHE A 23 -25.00 -8.17 -7.05
CA PHE A 23 -26.07 -9.08 -6.67
C PHE A 23 -26.23 -10.22 -7.66
N TYR A 24 -26.29 -9.95 -8.97
CA TYR A 24 -26.37 -10.99 -10.00
C TYR A 24 -25.17 -11.94 -9.95
N ARG A 25 -23.97 -11.38 -9.79
CA ARG A 25 -22.72 -12.16 -9.67
C ARG A 25 -22.71 -13.00 -8.38
N TYR A 26 -23.29 -12.50 -7.29
CA TYR A 26 -23.42 -13.26 -6.05
C TYR A 26 -24.45 -14.39 -6.21
N ALA A 27 -25.66 -14.07 -6.71
CA ALA A 27 -26.78 -14.99 -6.86
C ALA A 27 -26.48 -16.15 -7.80
N LEU A 28 -25.75 -15.93 -8.90
CA LEU A 28 -25.44 -16.99 -9.88
C LEU A 28 -23.99 -17.46 -9.85
N GLY A 29 -23.08 -16.66 -9.30
CA GLY A 29 -21.64 -16.96 -9.30
C GLY A 29 -21.13 -17.56 -7.99
N THR A 30 -21.98 -17.73 -6.97
CA THR A 30 -21.60 -18.38 -5.71
C THR A 30 -22.51 -19.56 -5.41
N VAL A 31 -21.95 -20.61 -4.79
CA VAL A 31 -22.71 -21.82 -4.39
C VAL A 31 -23.88 -21.45 -3.49
N TRP A 32 -23.68 -20.51 -2.56
CA TRP A 32 -24.72 -20.01 -1.67
C TRP A 32 -25.82 -19.25 -2.41
N GLY A 33 -25.45 -18.41 -3.38
CA GLY A 33 -26.42 -17.73 -4.23
C GLY A 33 -27.31 -18.71 -4.98
N VAL A 34 -26.70 -19.71 -5.63
CA VAL A 34 -27.43 -20.75 -6.39
C VAL A 34 -28.31 -21.59 -5.46
N PHE A 35 -27.83 -21.89 -4.25
CA PHE A 35 -28.61 -22.61 -3.25
C PHE A 35 -29.84 -21.83 -2.79
N VAL A 36 -29.68 -20.55 -2.46
CA VAL A 36 -30.80 -19.66 -2.09
C VAL A 36 -31.79 -19.52 -3.25
N LEU A 37 -31.29 -19.37 -4.48
CA LEU A 37 -32.13 -19.28 -5.67
C LEU A 37 -32.91 -20.58 -5.92
N SER A 38 -32.28 -21.73 -5.70
CA SER A 38 -32.91 -23.05 -5.77
C SER A 38 -34.00 -23.22 -4.70
N LEU A 39 -33.76 -22.76 -3.47
CA LEU A 39 -34.77 -22.78 -2.40
C LEU A 39 -35.95 -21.85 -2.73
N LEU A 40 -35.67 -20.65 -3.24
CA LEU A 40 -36.72 -19.71 -3.66
C LEU A 40 -37.58 -20.30 -4.78
N LEU A 41 -36.96 -20.94 -5.77
CA LEU A 41 -37.67 -21.65 -6.83
C LEU A 41 -38.49 -22.82 -6.28
N TYR A 42 -37.97 -23.58 -5.32
CA TYR A 42 -38.67 -24.70 -4.70
C TYR A 42 -39.93 -24.23 -3.95
N PHE A 43 -39.80 -23.25 -3.05
CA PHE A 43 -40.92 -22.75 -2.25
C PHE A 43 -41.94 -21.94 -3.05
N ASN A 44 -41.55 -21.31 -4.15
CA ASN A 44 -42.45 -20.54 -5.02
C ASN A 44 -42.77 -21.25 -6.33
N SER A 45 -42.48 -22.55 -6.43
CA SER A 45 -42.67 -23.33 -7.68
C SER A 45 -44.12 -23.37 -8.14
N GLU A 46 -45.08 -23.35 -7.22
CA GLU A 46 -46.51 -23.27 -7.55
C GLU A 46 -46.85 -21.95 -8.25
N ALA A 47 -46.33 -20.82 -7.75
CA ALA A 47 -46.56 -19.51 -8.33
C ALA A 47 -45.78 -19.26 -9.63
N ILE A 48 -44.58 -19.86 -9.77
CA ILE A 48 -43.66 -19.61 -10.90
C ILE A 48 -43.87 -20.62 -12.04
N LEU A 49 -44.04 -21.90 -11.71
CA LEU A 49 -44.06 -23.02 -12.66
C LEU A 49 -45.43 -23.72 -12.75
N GLY A 50 -46.37 -23.41 -11.84
CA GLY A 50 -47.70 -24.04 -11.81
C GLY A 50 -47.69 -25.50 -11.37
N THR A 51 -46.59 -25.97 -10.77
CA THR A 51 -46.42 -27.36 -10.32
C THR A 51 -46.13 -27.39 -8.83
N THR A 52 -46.82 -28.26 -8.09
CA THR A 52 -46.50 -28.53 -6.68
C THR A 52 -45.24 -29.39 -6.60
N PRO A 53 -44.21 -28.96 -5.86
CA PRO A 53 -42.98 -29.71 -5.73
C PRO A 53 -43.24 -30.97 -4.89
N ILE A 54 -42.55 -32.06 -5.21
CA ILE A 54 -42.60 -33.31 -4.42
C ILE A 54 -42.15 -32.99 -3.00
N SER A 55 -42.99 -33.32 -2.00
CA SER A 55 -42.65 -33.04 -0.61
C SER A 55 -41.53 -33.95 -0.12
N PHE A 56 -40.81 -33.53 0.92
CA PHE A 56 -39.76 -34.35 1.53
C PHE A 56 -40.30 -35.71 2.02
N GLN A 57 -41.55 -35.75 2.48
CA GLN A 57 -42.21 -36.99 2.89
C GLN A 57 -42.45 -37.93 1.71
N ASP A 58 -42.97 -37.41 0.60
CA ASP A 58 -43.21 -38.21 -0.62
C ASP A 58 -41.90 -38.76 -1.19
N LEU A 59 -40.83 -37.97 -1.14
CA LEU A 59 -39.50 -38.36 -1.61
C LEU A 59 -38.89 -39.45 -0.71
N PHE A 60 -39.14 -39.39 0.60
CA PHE A 60 -38.71 -40.42 1.54
C PHE A 60 -39.50 -41.72 1.38
N VAL A 61 -40.82 -41.64 1.17
CA VAL A 61 -41.67 -42.81 0.88
C VAL A 61 -41.25 -43.48 -0.42
N TYR A 62 -40.97 -42.70 -1.46
CA TYR A 62 -40.43 -43.20 -2.72
C TYR A 62 -39.09 -43.93 -2.53
N LEU A 63 -38.18 -43.34 -1.75
CA LEU A 63 -36.90 -43.97 -1.42
C LEU A 63 -37.09 -45.28 -0.65
N MET A 64 -38.05 -45.34 0.28
CA MET A 64 -38.35 -46.53 1.07
C MET A 64 -38.92 -47.67 0.23
N LEU A 65 -39.73 -47.35 -0.78
CA LEU A 65 -40.32 -48.32 -1.71
C LEU A 65 -39.36 -48.79 -2.81
N ALA A 66 -38.23 -48.09 -3.02
CA ALA A 66 -37.23 -48.47 -4.01
C ALA A 66 -36.46 -49.75 -3.63
N SER A 67 -35.89 -50.43 -4.63
CA SER A 67 -35.06 -51.63 -4.43
C SER A 67 -33.78 -51.31 -3.64
N GLU A 68 -33.22 -52.32 -2.96
CA GLU A 68 -31.97 -52.18 -2.21
C GLU A 68 -30.81 -51.69 -3.09
N THR A 69 -30.77 -52.13 -4.36
CA THR A 69 -29.81 -51.67 -5.36
C THR A 69 -29.93 -50.17 -5.66
N THR A 70 -31.15 -49.65 -5.80
CA THR A 70 -31.39 -48.21 -6.02
C THR A 70 -31.05 -47.38 -4.78
N LYS A 71 -31.40 -47.87 -3.58
CA LYS A 71 -31.02 -47.22 -2.31
C LYS A 71 -29.51 -47.10 -2.16
N ALA A 72 -28.79 -48.19 -2.41
CA ALA A 72 -27.33 -48.20 -2.38
C ALA A 72 -26.73 -47.25 -3.43
N ALA A 73 -27.24 -47.27 -4.67
CA ALA A 73 -26.77 -46.38 -5.73
C ALA A 73 -26.98 -44.89 -5.39
N VAL A 74 -28.14 -44.54 -4.83
CA VAL A 74 -28.45 -43.16 -4.41
C VAL A 74 -27.55 -42.72 -3.26
N LEU A 75 -27.39 -43.55 -2.22
CA LEU A 75 -26.52 -43.25 -1.08
C LEU A 75 -25.05 -43.11 -1.50
N SER A 76 -24.53 -44.02 -2.31
CA SER A 76 -23.17 -43.93 -2.84
C SER A 76 -22.98 -42.66 -3.67
N SER A 77 -23.94 -42.34 -4.55
CA SER A 77 -23.88 -41.11 -5.36
C SER A 77 -23.91 -39.85 -4.49
N LEU A 78 -24.75 -39.81 -3.44
CA LEU A 78 -24.82 -38.69 -2.50
C LEU A 78 -23.50 -38.53 -1.73
N ILE A 79 -22.95 -39.63 -1.19
CA ILE A 79 -21.65 -39.60 -0.49
C ILE A 79 -20.56 -39.07 -1.42
N THR A 80 -20.53 -39.53 -2.67
CA THR A 80 -19.56 -39.07 -3.67
C THR A 80 -19.74 -37.58 -3.99
N ILE A 81 -20.97 -37.12 -4.24
CA ILE A 81 -21.25 -35.71 -4.54
C ILE A 81 -20.86 -34.82 -3.35
N ILE A 82 -21.25 -35.19 -2.13
CA ILE A 82 -20.91 -34.45 -0.91
C ILE A 82 -19.38 -34.43 -0.73
N GLY A 83 -18.71 -35.56 -0.91
CA GLY A 83 -17.25 -35.66 -0.85
C GLY A 83 -16.55 -34.73 -1.83
N PHE A 84 -17.01 -34.67 -3.08
CA PHE A 84 -16.49 -33.74 -4.08
C PHE A 84 -16.74 -32.27 -3.71
N ILE A 85 -17.93 -31.94 -3.20
CA ILE A 85 -18.26 -30.57 -2.77
C ILE A 85 -17.33 -30.13 -1.63
N VAL A 86 -17.14 -30.97 -0.61
CA VAL A 86 -16.26 -30.67 0.54
C VAL A 86 -14.81 -30.52 0.08
N ALA A 87 -14.32 -31.45 -0.75
CA ALA A 87 -12.95 -31.39 -1.28
C ALA A 87 -12.74 -30.13 -2.12
N TYR A 88 -13.66 -29.81 -3.02
CA TYR A 88 -13.58 -28.61 -3.87
C TYR A 88 -13.66 -27.32 -3.05
N ALA A 89 -14.59 -27.23 -2.09
CA ALA A 89 -14.71 -26.08 -1.21
C ALA A 89 -13.42 -25.85 -0.40
N THR A 90 -12.84 -26.92 0.14
CA THR A 90 -11.58 -26.87 0.91
C THR A 90 -10.41 -26.46 0.02
N ALA A 91 -10.26 -27.08 -1.15
CA ALA A 91 -9.21 -26.74 -2.10
C ALA A 91 -9.32 -25.30 -2.60
N SER A 92 -10.54 -24.83 -2.89
CA SER A 92 -10.80 -23.46 -3.34
C SER A 92 -10.50 -22.43 -2.24
N ALA A 93 -10.86 -22.72 -0.99
CA ALA A 93 -10.52 -21.87 0.16
C ALA A 93 -8.99 -21.76 0.34
N ASN A 94 -8.30 -22.90 0.39
CA ASN A 94 -6.84 -22.94 0.52
C ASN A 94 -6.14 -22.20 -0.62
N TRP A 95 -6.60 -22.39 -1.86
CA TRP A 95 -6.05 -21.70 -3.02
C TRP A 95 -6.26 -20.18 -2.94
N LYS A 96 -7.44 -19.72 -2.51
CA LYS A 96 -7.71 -18.28 -2.32
C LYS A 96 -6.82 -17.68 -1.24
N ASP A 97 -6.63 -18.38 -0.13
CA ASP A 97 -5.78 -17.93 0.97
C ASP A 97 -4.31 -17.87 0.56
N GLN A 98 -3.82 -18.87 -0.18
CA GLN A 98 -2.47 -18.86 -0.76
C GLN A 98 -2.28 -17.70 -1.75
N MET A 99 -3.24 -17.47 -2.64
CA MET A 99 -3.19 -16.36 -3.60
C MET A 99 -3.19 -15.01 -2.88
N ARG A 100 -4.03 -14.85 -1.85
CA ARG A 100 -4.06 -13.64 -1.02
C ARG A 100 -2.73 -13.42 -0.30
N ALA A 101 -2.14 -14.46 0.27
CA ALA A 101 -0.84 -14.39 0.93
C ALA A 101 0.25 -13.95 -0.06
N ASN A 102 0.31 -14.56 -1.25
CA ASN A 102 1.27 -14.19 -2.30
C ASN A 102 1.14 -12.72 -2.71
N LEU A 103 -0.09 -12.25 -2.91
CA LEU A 103 -0.35 -10.85 -3.24
C LEU A 103 0.08 -9.88 -2.13
N LYS A 104 -0.09 -10.27 -0.86
CA LYS A 104 0.37 -9.50 0.30
C LYS A 104 1.90 -9.46 0.41
N VAL A 105 2.59 -10.58 0.17
CA VAL A 105 4.06 -10.62 0.10
C VAL A 105 4.56 -9.72 -1.02
N GLN A 106 3.95 -9.79 -2.20
CA GLN A 106 4.31 -8.95 -3.33
C GLN A 106 4.09 -7.46 -3.03
N ALA A 107 2.93 -7.11 -2.47
CA ALA A 107 2.63 -5.73 -2.08
C ALA A 107 3.62 -5.21 -1.02
N SER A 108 3.98 -6.04 -0.05
CA SER A 108 4.98 -5.70 0.97
C SER A 108 6.37 -5.51 0.36
N SER A 109 6.78 -6.40 -0.54
CA SER A 109 8.08 -6.31 -1.21
C SER A 109 8.18 -5.04 -2.06
N ASP A 110 7.15 -4.75 -2.86
CA ASP A 110 7.08 -3.54 -3.67
C ASP A 110 7.05 -2.29 -2.77
N CYS A 111 6.35 -2.32 -1.64
CA CYS A 111 6.31 -1.24 -0.65
C CYS A 111 7.73 -0.93 -0.12
N ILE A 112 8.41 -1.96 0.38
CA ILE A 112 9.79 -1.82 0.88
C ILE A 112 10.71 -1.28 -0.21
N GLY A 113 10.67 -1.88 -1.40
CA GLY A 113 11.52 -1.47 -2.52
C GLY A 113 11.32 0.01 -2.88
N PHE A 114 10.06 0.41 -3.07
CA PHE A 114 9.69 1.78 -3.44
C PHE A 114 10.13 2.81 -2.39
N TYR A 115 9.76 2.62 -1.12
CA TYR A 115 10.09 3.60 -0.08
C TYR A 115 11.56 3.55 0.34
N SER A 116 12.25 2.40 0.23
CA SER A 116 13.69 2.36 0.49
C SER A 116 14.48 3.13 -0.56
N GLU A 117 14.08 3.06 -1.83
CA GLU A 117 14.65 3.88 -2.89
C GLU A 117 14.42 5.37 -2.63
N ALA A 118 13.19 5.75 -2.28
CA ALA A 118 12.85 7.12 -1.91
C ALA A 118 13.71 7.61 -0.71
N SER A 119 13.81 6.83 0.36
CA SER A 119 14.62 7.16 1.54
C SER A 119 16.11 7.32 1.19
N ARG A 120 16.68 6.45 0.35
CA ARG A 120 18.08 6.58 -0.09
C ARG A 120 18.31 7.89 -0.85
N ASN A 121 17.36 8.31 -1.68
CA ASN A 121 17.45 9.57 -2.40
C ASN A 121 17.28 10.77 -1.46
N VAL A 122 16.39 10.69 -0.47
CA VAL A 122 16.26 11.68 0.61
C VAL A 122 17.59 11.88 1.31
N SER A 123 18.24 10.79 1.77
CA SER A 123 19.53 10.88 2.45
C SER A 123 20.61 11.51 1.55
N THR A 124 20.60 11.20 0.24
CA THR A 124 21.52 11.83 -0.74
C THR A 124 21.30 13.35 -0.81
N CYS A 125 20.06 13.79 -0.89
CA CYS A 125 19.69 15.20 -0.89
C CYS A 125 20.06 15.90 0.44
N VAL A 126 19.86 15.22 1.57
CA VAL A 126 20.23 15.72 2.92
C VAL A 126 21.74 15.91 3.04
N ILE A 127 22.53 14.94 2.58
CA ILE A 127 24.00 15.04 2.58
C ILE A 127 24.44 16.24 1.75
N TYR A 128 23.87 16.42 0.56
CA TYR A 128 24.21 17.55 -0.31
C TYR A 128 23.83 18.90 0.30
N ALA A 129 22.60 19.05 0.81
CA ALA A 129 22.15 20.28 1.45
C ALA A 129 23.02 20.65 2.67
N ARG A 130 23.38 19.66 3.49
CA ARG A 130 24.28 19.87 4.64
C ARG A 130 25.69 20.27 4.21
N ALA A 131 26.20 19.66 3.13
CA ALA A 131 27.50 20.00 2.56
C ALA A 131 27.53 21.43 2.01
N LEU A 132 26.47 21.89 1.34
CA LEU A 132 26.33 23.28 0.89
C LEU A 132 26.32 24.27 2.05
N VAL A 133 25.50 24.02 3.08
CA VAL A 133 25.44 24.88 4.28
C VAL A 133 26.81 24.97 4.96
N SER A 134 27.46 23.82 5.17
CA SER A 134 28.78 23.78 5.80
C SER A 134 29.86 24.49 4.96
N ALA A 135 29.83 24.34 3.64
CA ALA A 135 30.76 25.03 2.75
C ALA A 135 30.59 26.55 2.82
N VAL A 136 29.34 27.05 2.76
CA VAL A 136 29.06 28.49 2.87
C VAL A 136 29.48 29.04 4.24
N GLU A 137 29.18 28.32 5.32
CA GLU A 137 29.57 28.73 6.67
C GLU A 137 31.09 28.79 6.84
N LYS A 138 31.83 27.80 6.32
CA LYS A 138 33.30 27.78 6.34
C LYS A 138 33.92 28.94 5.54
N ILE A 139 33.40 29.19 4.34
CA ILE A 139 33.87 30.30 3.49
C ILE A 139 33.63 31.64 4.20
N ARG A 140 32.45 31.82 4.82
CA ARG A 140 32.12 33.04 5.58
C ARG A 140 32.91 33.20 6.87
N SER A 141 33.35 32.10 7.50
CA SER A 141 34.18 32.15 8.72
C SER A 141 35.66 32.49 8.47
N GLY A 142 36.06 32.69 7.21
CA GLY A 142 37.42 33.11 6.85
C GLY A 142 38.40 31.96 6.62
N CYS A 143 38.03 30.99 5.77
CA CYS A 143 38.97 29.98 5.28
C CYS A 143 39.97 30.56 4.28
N THR A 144 41.02 29.80 3.93
CA THR A 144 41.96 30.23 2.89
C THR A 144 41.30 30.25 1.51
N LYS A 145 41.88 30.98 0.56
CA LYS A 145 41.34 31.07 -0.81
C LYS A 145 41.36 29.70 -1.49
N GLU A 146 42.44 28.95 -1.30
CA GLU A 146 42.61 27.61 -1.85
C GLU A 146 41.57 26.63 -1.27
N GLU A 147 41.28 26.73 0.02
CA GLU A 147 40.23 25.95 0.66
C GLU A 147 38.83 26.32 0.14
N ALA A 148 38.56 27.61 -0.05
CA ALA A 148 37.29 28.07 -0.61
C ALA A 148 37.10 27.58 -2.06
N GLU A 149 38.13 27.68 -2.90
CA GLU A 149 38.11 27.18 -4.28
C GLU A 149 37.88 25.66 -4.32
N PHE A 150 38.57 24.91 -3.45
CA PHE A 150 38.37 23.47 -3.33
C PHE A 150 36.93 23.12 -2.91
N LEU A 151 36.38 23.80 -1.90
CA LEU A 151 35.00 23.58 -1.44
C LEU A 151 33.99 23.84 -2.56
N VAL A 152 34.15 24.96 -3.28
CA VAL A 152 33.27 25.30 -4.43
C VAL A 152 33.36 24.24 -5.52
N TYR A 153 34.58 23.84 -5.89
CA TYR A 153 34.79 22.79 -6.89
C TYR A 153 34.18 21.45 -6.45
N TYR A 154 34.39 21.05 -5.20
CA TYR A 154 33.89 19.80 -4.65
C TYR A 154 32.35 19.76 -4.59
N GLN A 155 31.68 20.87 -4.24
CA GLN A 155 30.22 20.89 -4.24
C GLN A 155 29.64 20.88 -5.67
N ARG A 156 30.32 21.56 -6.61
CA ARG A 156 29.95 21.54 -8.03
C ARG A 156 30.15 20.15 -8.66
N SER A 157 31.16 19.39 -8.24
CA SER A 157 31.38 18.03 -8.77
C SER A 157 30.39 16.99 -8.23
N ASN A 158 29.74 17.25 -7.09
CA ASN A 158 28.68 16.40 -6.55
C ASN A 158 27.27 16.76 -7.05
N LEU A 159 27.18 17.76 -7.93
CA LEU A 159 25.93 18.27 -8.49
C LEU A 159 25.07 17.19 -9.15
N ASP A 160 25.66 16.40 -10.05
CA ASP A 160 24.91 15.42 -10.84
C ASP A 160 24.24 14.36 -9.96
N LYS A 161 24.93 13.94 -8.90
CA LYS A 161 24.38 12.99 -7.92
C LYS A 161 23.15 13.57 -7.22
N PHE A 162 23.19 14.85 -6.86
CA PHE A 162 22.06 15.53 -6.26
C PHE A 162 20.90 15.67 -7.25
N LEU A 163 21.16 16.11 -8.49
CA LEU A 163 20.12 16.30 -9.50
C LEU A 163 19.39 14.98 -9.81
N LEU A 164 20.12 13.88 -9.97
CA LEU A 164 19.53 12.55 -10.17
C LEU A 164 18.67 12.11 -8.98
N ALA A 165 19.17 12.28 -7.75
CA ALA A 165 18.41 11.94 -6.55
C ALA A 165 17.14 12.79 -6.42
N ARG A 166 17.22 14.07 -6.75
CA ARG A 166 16.10 15.01 -6.75
C ARG A 166 15.03 14.61 -7.75
N GLU A 167 15.42 14.36 -8.99
CA GLU A 167 14.49 13.92 -10.05
C GLU A 167 13.82 12.60 -9.68
N SER A 168 14.57 11.64 -9.14
CA SER A 168 14.03 10.37 -8.66
C SER A 168 13.04 10.57 -7.51
N MET A 169 13.33 11.45 -6.53
CA MET A 169 12.36 11.77 -5.47
C MET A 169 11.05 12.36 -6.01
N ILE A 170 11.13 13.28 -6.97
CA ILE A 170 9.96 13.87 -7.62
C ILE A 170 9.17 12.78 -8.35
N ALA A 171 9.85 11.93 -9.12
CA ALA A 171 9.21 10.80 -9.80
C ALA A 171 8.54 9.85 -8.80
N SER A 172 9.18 9.53 -7.67
CA SER A 172 8.58 8.73 -6.61
C SER A 172 7.33 9.39 -6.01
N SER A 173 7.34 10.70 -5.77
CA SER A 173 6.15 11.39 -5.27
C SER A 173 4.96 11.31 -6.23
N ILE A 174 5.19 11.26 -7.53
CA ILE A 174 4.15 11.07 -8.55
C ILE A 174 3.72 9.59 -8.60
N ASN A 175 4.69 8.68 -8.61
CA ASN A 175 4.46 7.24 -8.73
C ASN A 175 3.81 6.59 -7.50
N CYS A 176 3.76 7.29 -6.37
CA CYS A 176 3.10 6.79 -5.16
C CYS A 176 1.60 6.51 -5.39
N HIS A 177 0.94 7.26 -6.28
CA HIS A 177 -0.45 7.03 -6.66
C HIS A 177 -0.63 5.77 -7.50
N THR A 178 0.37 5.44 -8.33
CA THR A 178 0.40 4.18 -9.09
C THR A 178 0.54 2.99 -8.16
N PHE A 179 1.40 3.09 -7.14
CA PHE A 179 1.53 2.06 -6.10
C PHE A 179 0.21 1.85 -5.35
N LEU A 180 -0.41 2.93 -4.87
CA LEU A 180 -1.71 2.89 -4.21
C LEU A 180 -2.77 2.23 -5.10
N SER A 181 -2.87 2.63 -6.37
CA SER A 181 -3.85 2.09 -7.31
C SER A 181 -3.64 0.61 -7.60
N LYS A 182 -2.37 0.17 -7.73
CA LYS A 182 -2.01 -1.23 -7.99
C LYS A 182 -2.43 -2.15 -6.84
N TYR A 183 -2.33 -1.68 -5.60
CA TYR A 183 -2.53 -2.50 -4.41
C TYR A 183 -3.77 -2.14 -3.58
N ASP A 184 -4.62 -1.22 -4.04
CA ASP A 184 -5.74 -0.64 -3.28
C ASP A 184 -6.65 -1.72 -2.67
N THR A 185 -7.01 -2.76 -3.41
CA THR A 185 -7.88 -3.84 -2.90
C THR A 185 -7.25 -4.58 -1.71
N ILE A 186 -5.95 -4.83 -1.74
CA ILE A 186 -5.24 -5.55 -0.68
C ILE A 186 -5.00 -4.63 0.52
N LEU A 187 -4.59 -3.39 0.26
CA LEU A 187 -4.38 -2.37 1.28
C LEU A 187 -5.68 -2.06 2.02
N PHE A 188 -6.81 -1.96 1.30
CA PHE A 188 -8.13 -1.74 1.89
C PHE A 188 -8.62 -2.95 2.71
N SER A 189 -8.31 -4.17 2.24
CA SER A 189 -8.68 -5.40 2.97
C SER A 189 -7.81 -5.68 4.20
N THR A 190 -6.72 -4.92 4.41
CA THR A 190 -5.76 -5.13 5.49
C THR A 190 -5.81 -3.96 6.46
N PRO A 191 -6.28 -4.15 7.72
CA PRO A 191 -6.42 -3.06 8.69
C PRO A 191 -5.14 -2.26 8.88
N GLY A 192 -5.22 -0.94 8.76
CA GLY A 192 -4.07 -0.03 8.97
C GLY A 192 -3.03 0.00 7.84
N ALA A 193 -3.08 -0.89 6.84
CA ALA A 193 -2.10 -0.89 5.75
C ALA A 193 -2.25 0.34 4.84
N LYS A 194 -3.48 0.66 4.43
CA LYS A 194 -3.75 1.84 3.58
C LYS A 194 -3.38 3.16 4.25
N GLU A 195 -3.78 3.33 5.52
CA GLU A 195 -3.48 4.54 6.29
C GLU A 195 -1.96 4.77 6.43
N ASN A 196 -1.19 3.72 6.73
CA ASN A 196 0.26 3.85 6.79
C ASN A 196 0.89 4.20 5.43
N VAL A 197 0.40 3.66 4.31
CA VAL A 197 0.87 4.07 2.97
C VAL A 197 0.56 5.53 2.68
N GLU A 198 -0.63 6.00 3.06
CA GLU A 198 -1.03 7.40 2.90
C GLU A 198 -0.16 8.35 3.73
N LEU A 199 0.16 7.99 4.99
CA LEU A 199 1.08 8.75 5.84
C LEU A 199 2.51 8.76 5.29
N ALA A 200 2.99 7.63 4.75
CA ALA A 200 4.29 7.57 4.08
C ALA A 200 4.32 8.48 2.83
N ASN A 201 3.22 8.52 2.07
CA ASN A 201 3.08 9.40 0.90
C ASN A 201 3.01 10.88 1.28
N GLU A 202 2.35 11.21 2.38
CA GLU A 202 2.34 12.56 2.92
C GLU A 202 3.76 12.99 3.30
N ALA A 203 4.49 12.17 4.04
CA ALA A 203 5.88 12.43 4.40
C ALA A 203 6.76 12.65 3.16
N LEU A 204 6.64 11.79 2.15
CA LEU A 204 7.36 11.95 0.88
C LEU A 204 7.00 13.26 0.17
N SER A 205 5.72 13.63 0.16
CA SER A 205 5.24 14.86 -0.46
C SER A 205 5.78 16.10 0.26
N LYS A 206 5.82 16.08 1.60
CA LYS A 206 6.43 17.17 2.40
C LYS A 206 7.91 17.33 2.10
N LEU A 207 8.65 16.24 2.00
CA LEU A 207 10.08 16.24 1.64
C LEU A 207 10.32 16.82 0.24
N VAL A 208 9.50 16.45 -0.75
CA VAL A 208 9.62 16.94 -2.13
C VAL A 208 9.25 18.42 -2.25
N ASN A 209 8.28 18.91 -1.48
CA ASN A 209 7.87 20.31 -1.52
C ASN A 209 9.00 21.28 -1.12
N ASP A 210 9.83 20.90 -0.14
CA ASP A 210 10.96 21.73 0.32
C ASP A 210 12.30 21.40 -0.38
N LEU A 211 12.30 20.43 -1.31
CA LEU A 211 13.49 19.99 -2.03
C LEU A 211 14.01 21.03 -3.04
N TRP A 212 13.20 22.04 -3.39
CA TRP A 212 13.53 23.06 -4.40
C TRP A 212 14.40 24.21 -3.85
N PHE A 213 15.62 23.90 -3.44
CA PHE A 213 16.66 24.91 -3.19
C PHE A 213 17.54 25.12 -4.44
N ASN A 214 18.16 26.29 -4.53
CA ASN A 214 18.97 26.66 -5.69
C ASN A 214 20.28 25.87 -5.70
N VAL A 215 20.69 25.50 -6.90
CA VAL A 215 21.80 24.58 -7.11
C VAL A 215 22.93 25.34 -7.78
N PRO A 216 24.11 25.43 -7.15
CA PRO A 216 25.18 26.27 -7.67
C PRO A 216 25.76 25.68 -8.96
N TYR A 217 25.78 26.50 -10.01
CA TYR A 217 26.31 26.14 -11.33
C TYR A 217 27.55 26.97 -11.67
N LYS A 218 28.33 26.49 -12.64
CA LYS A 218 29.50 27.19 -13.17
C LYS A 218 29.08 28.00 -14.39
N VAL A 219 29.28 29.33 -14.34
CA VAL A 219 29.21 30.19 -15.53
C VAL A 219 30.62 30.24 -16.14
N ALA A 220 30.73 30.27 -17.46
CA ALA A 220 32.02 30.46 -18.12
C ALA A 220 31.94 31.71 -19.02
N PRO A 221 32.89 32.66 -18.93
CA PRO A 221 34.02 32.75 -17.99
C PRO A 221 33.61 33.38 -16.63
N ASP A 222 33.91 32.71 -15.51
CA ASP A 222 33.62 33.20 -14.15
C ASP A 222 34.92 33.57 -13.43
N THR A 223 35.17 34.87 -13.33
CA THR A 223 36.34 35.47 -12.67
C THR A 223 36.26 35.47 -11.14
N ASP A 224 35.07 35.27 -10.55
CA ASP A 224 34.85 35.21 -9.10
C ASP A 224 33.99 33.99 -8.73
N GLN A 225 34.59 32.81 -8.80
CA GLN A 225 33.89 31.54 -8.56
C GLN A 225 33.33 31.42 -7.14
N ILE A 226 33.98 32.05 -6.17
CA ILE A 226 33.56 32.02 -4.76
C ILE A 226 32.35 32.94 -4.57
N GLY A 227 32.43 34.20 -5.03
CA GLY A 227 31.31 35.14 -4.95
C GLY A 227 30.08 34.64 -5.69
N THR A 228 30.25 34.10 -6.90
CA THR A 228 29.17 33.49 -7.70
C THR A 228 28.53 32.31 -6.96
N PHE A 229 29.32 31.43 -6.36
CA PHE A 229 28.81 30.32 -5.56
C PHE A 229 28.00 30.81 -4.34
N LEU A 230 28.55 31.76 -3.57
CA LEU A 230 27.89 32.30 -2.39
C LEU A 230 26.58 33.03 -2.70
N ALA A 231 26.49 33.69 -3.86
CA ALA A 231 25.28 34.35 -4.32
C ALA A 231 24.19 33.35 -4.75
N GLN A 232 24.59 32.18 -5.25
CA GLN A 232 23.65 31.16 -5.73
C GLN A 232 23.11 30.27 -4.61
N VAL A 233 23.89 29.98 -3.57
CA VAL A 233 23.45 29.07 -2.50
C VAL A 233 22.49 29.77 -1.53
N ASP A 234 21.24 29.33 -1.56
CA ASP A 234 20.22 29.75 -0.60
C ASP A 234 20.30 28.89 0.68
N VAL A 235 21.10 29.37 1.64
CA VAL A 235 21.29 28.71 2.94
C VAL A 235 19.97 28.55 3.70
N ILE A 236 19.03 29.48 3.55
CA ILE A 236 17.74 29.45 4.26
C ILE A 236 16.90 28.28 3.75
N LYS A 237 16.78 28.13 2.42
CA LYS A 237 16.07 26.98 1.83
C LYS A 237 16.75 25.65 2.12
N CYS A 238 18.08 25.58 2.08
CA CYS A 238 18.81 24.37 2.48
C CYS A 238 18.53 23.99 3.94
N LYS A 239 18.55 24.95 4.87
CA LYS A 239 18.24 24.72 6.28
C LYS A 239 16.78 24.30 6.49
N LYS A 240 15.83 24.89 5.74
CA LYS A 240 14.43 24.48 5.74
C LYS A 240 14.25 23.04 5.28
N PHE A 241 14.88 22.65 4.17
CA PHE A 241 14.86 21.27 3.71
C PHE A 241 15.45 20.31 4.77
N LEU A 242 16.57 20.68 5.39
CA LEU A 242 17.19 19.87 6.45
C LEU A 242 16.27 19.72 7.67
N SER A 243 15.51 20.75 8.07
CA SER A 243 14.53 20.61 9.16
C SER A 243 13.38 19.69 8.78
N THR A 244 12.85 19.84 7.56
CA THR A 244 11.78 18.96 7.04
C THR A 244 12.26 17.51 6.93
N ALA A 245 13.50 17.29 6.48
CA ALA A 245 14.09 15.96 6.44
C ALA A 245 14.21 15.32 7.83
N ASN A 246 14.64 16.08 8.83
CA ASN A 246 14.77 15.58 10.20
C ASN A 246 13.41 15.21 10.83
N GLU A 247 12.32 15.82 10.39
CA GLU A 247 10.96 15.51 10.86
C GLU A 247 10.34 14.31 10.10
N TYR A 248 10.47 14.28 8.77
CA TYR A 248 9.70 13.37 7.92
C TYR A 248 10.48 12.16 7.39
N GLU A 249 11.81 12.13 7.44
CA GLU A 249 12.60 10.95 6.99
C GLU A 249 12.29 9.72 7.84
N GLN A 250 12.20 9.90 9.17
CA GLN A 250 11.83 8.82 10.08
C GLN A 250 10.38 8.38 9.89
N ALA A 251 9.46 9.32 9.65
CA ALA A 251 8.05 9.01 9.39
C ALA A 251 7.89 8.17 8.11
N LEU A 252 8.61 8.54 7.03
CA LEU A 252 8.63 7.78 5.78
C LEU A 252 9.08 6.33 5.98
N ALA A 253 10.19 6.13 6.70
CA ALA A 253 10.72 4.80 6.99
C ALA A 253 9.80 4.00 7.93
N PHE A 254 9.25 4.65 8.96
CA PHE A 254 8.37 4.01 9.93
C PHE A 254 7.07 3.53 9.29
N HIS A 255 6.36 4.39 8.57
CA HIS A 255 5.06 4.04 7.99
C HIS A 255 5.17 3.04 6.83
N SER A 256 6.23 3.11 6.02
CA SER A 256 6.51 2.09 4.99
C SER A 256 6.87 0.73 5.60
N GLY A 257 7.65 0.72 6.68
CA GLY A 257 7.95 -0.47 7.47
C GLY A 257 6.71 -1.05 8.15
N ALA A 258 5.86 -0.21 8.74
CA ALA A 258 4.62 -0.60 9.39
C ALA A 258 3.63 -1.23 8.39
N THR A 259 3.46 -0.62 7.20
CA THR A 259 2.66 -1.19 6.12
C THR A 259 3.10 -2.61 5.79
N SER A 260 4.41 -2.79 5.59
CA SER A 260 5.02 -4.07 5.23
C SER A 260 4.84 -5.11 6.35
N GLY A 261 5.06 -4.70 7.61
CA GLY A 261 4.84 -5.55 8.77
C GLY A 261 3.40 -6.05 8.86
N VAL A 262 2.42 -5.16 8.72
CA VAL A 262 0.99 -5.50 8.77
C VAL A 262 0.57 -6.41 7.61
N LEU A 263 1.12 -6.20 6.40
CA LEU A 263 0.85 -7.07 5.26
C LEU A 263 1.40 -8.50 5.47
N LEU A 264 2.54 -8.64 6.14
CA LEU A 264 3.20 -9.92 6.38
C LEU A 264 2.74 -10.63 7.66
N ASP A 265 2.20 -9.92 8.65
CA ASP A 265 1.79 -10.45 9.96
C ASP A 265 0.85 -11.67 9.82
N GLN A 266 -0.13 -11.58 8.93
CA GLN A 266 -1.09 -12.66 8.70
C GLN A 266 -0.49 -13.90 8.03
N ILE A 267 0.73 -13.80 7.46
CA ILE A 267 1.41 -14.88 6.75
C ILE A 267 2.42 -15.57 7.66
N VAL A 268 3.18 -14.78 8.42
CA VAL A 268 4.16 -15.30 9.39
C VAL A 268 3.44 -15.98 10.56
N GLY A 269 2.23 -15.51 10.88
CA GLY A 269 1.41 -16.02 11.98
C GLY A 269 1.95 -15.59 13.34
N ALA A 270 1.05 -15.47 14.32
CA ALA A 270 1.45 -15.24 15.70
C ALA A 270 2.10 -16.51 16.26
N SER A 271 3.44 -16.55 16.28
CA SER A 271 4.21 -17.57 16.98
C SER A 271 4.52 -17.11 18.41
N TRP A 272 4.59 -18.02 19.38
CA TRP A 272 4.98 -17.65 20.75
C TRP A 272 6.32 -16.89 20.80
N ALA A 273 7.24 -17.21 19.88
CA ALA A 273 8.51 -16.50 19.72
C ALA A 273 8.34 -15.05 19.22
N THR A 274 7.45 -14.80 18.25
CA THR A 274 7.15 -13.43 17.78
C THR A 274 6.47 -12.63 18.87
N THR A 275 5.49 -13.19 19.59
CA THR A 275 4.83 -12.55 20.73
C THR A 275 5.80 -12.20 21.85
N LYS A 276 6.70 -13.12 22.24
CA LYS A 276 7.73 -12.89 23.27
C LYS A 276 8.73 -11.80 22.86
N THR A 277 9.08 -11.73 21.58
CA THR A 277 10.01 -10.73 21.04
C THR A 277 9.36 -9.34 20.98
N GLN A 278 8.09 -9.26 20.54
CA GLN A 278 7.29 -8.04 20.58
C GLN A 278 7.11 -7.51 22.02
N LEU A 279 6.82 -8.39 23.00
CA LEU A 279 6.75 -8.02 24.42
C LEU A 279 8.09 -7.51 24.98
N LYS A 280 9.20 -8.11 24.56
CA LYS A 280 10.56 -7.67 24.97
C LYS A 280 10.91 -6.29 24.38
N ASN A 281 10.49 -6.04 23.13
CA ASN A 281 10.80 -4.81 22.40
C ASN A 281 9.75 -3.70 22.62
N TYR A 282 8.59 -4.01 23.22
CA TYR A 282 7.53 -3.03 23.54
C TYR A 282 8.06 -1.80 24.28
N ARG A 283 9.00 -1.98 25.22
CA ARG A 283 9.59 -0.86 25.97
C ARG A 283 10.43 0.08 25.09
N SER A 284 11.15 -0.44 24.09
CA SER A 284 11.94 0.42 23.20
C SER A 284 11.04 1.16 22.20
N VAL A 285 10.05 0.48 21.65
CA VAL A 285 9.05 1.08 20.74
C VAL A 285 8.25 2.16 21.45
N TRP A 286 7.79 1.89 22.68
CA TRP A 286 7.06 2.88 23.50
C TRP A 286 7.93 4.10 23.84
N HIS A 287 9.23 3.89 24.08
CA HIS A 287 10.17 4.98 24.33
C HIS A 287 10.36 5.88 23.09
N GLU A 288 10.57 5.29 21.91
CA GLU A 288 10.70 6.04 20.66
C GLU A 288 9.40 6.76 20.26
N MET A 289 8.24 6.10 20.41
CA MET A 289 6.95 6.74 20.17
C MET A 289 6.69 7.92 21.12
N ASN A 290 7.13 7.84 22.38
CA ASN A 290 7.02 8.96 23.31
C ASN A 290 7.94 10.13 22.96
N ILE A 291 9.12 9.84 22.40
CA ILE A 291 10.04 10.88 21.91
C ILE A 291 9.41 11.60 20.72
N LEU A 292 8.82 10.86 19.78
CA LEU A 292 8.11 11.42 18.62
C LEU A 292 6.86 12.23 19.03
N TYR A 293 6.05 11.70 19.95
CA TYR A 293 4.87 12.38 20.46
C TYR A 293 5.20 13.70 21.17
N ARG A 294 6.29 13.74 21.95
CA ARG A 294 6.74 14.96 22.62
C ARG A 294 7.29 16.00 21.66
N ARG A 295 7.86 15.60 20.52
CA ARG A 295 8.35 16.52 19.47
C ARG A 295 7.24 17.17 18.65
N HIS A 296 6.07 16.53 18.53
CA HIS A 296 4.91 17.13 17.84
C HIS A 296 4.10 18.10 18.72
N LYS A 297 4.34 18.12 20.03
CA LYS A 297 3.60 18.95 21.00
C LYS A 297 4.39 20.12 21.60
N GLY A 298 5.67 20.26 21.27
CA GLY A 298 6.54 21.36 21.69
C GLY A 298 7.10 22.09 20.49
#